data_AF-A0A931Q1R9-F1
#
_entry.id   AF-A0A931Q1R9-F1
#
_cell.length_a   1.000
_cell.length_b   1.000
_cell.length_c   1.000
_cell.angle_alpha   90.00
_cell.angle_beta   90.00
_cell.angle_gamma   90.00
#
_symmetry.space_group_name_H-M   'P 1'
#
loop_
_entity.id
_entity.type
_entity.pdbx_description
1 polymer ?
#
loop_
_entity_poly.entity_id
_entity_poly.type
_entity_poly.pdbx_seq_one_letter_code
_entity_poly.pdbx_strand_id
1 'polypeptide(L)' 'KGRPDPLRPGKELSCASCHNPHASNSRSLFANDEISPNSLCQMCHKK' A
#
# COMPACT_ATOMS: atom_id res chain seq x y z
N LYS A 1 10.34 16.90 -2.53
CA LYS A 1 8.88 16.68 -2.45
C LYS A 1 8.60 15.31 -3.02
N GLY A 2 8.04 14.41 -2.22
CA GLY A 2 7.77 13.02 -2.57
C GLY A 2 6.63 12.86 -3.56
N ARG A 3 6.42 11.62 -4.02
CA ARG A 3 5.28 11.28 -4.88
C ARG A 3 3.99 11.36 -4.05
N PRO A 4 2.88 11.91 -4.56
CA PRO A 4 1.61 11.92 -3.83
C PRO A 4 1.03 10.50 -3.69
N ASP A 5 0.41 10.22 -2.55
CA ASP A 5 -0.31 8.96 -2.31
C ASP A 5 -1.71 9.02 -2.98
N PRO A 6 -2.02 8.15 -3.96
CA PRO A 6 -3.29 8.20 -4.69
C PRO A 6 -4.51 7.88 -3.82
N LEU A 7 -4.34 7.11 -2.74
CA LEU A 7 -5.42 6.72 -1.84
C LEU A 7 -5.62 7.71 -0.68
N ARG A 8 -4.61 8.53 -0.39
CA ARG A 8 -4.59 9.45 0.75
C ARG A 8 -4.28 10.88 0.28
N PRO A 9 -5.30 11.64 -0.14
CA PRO A 9 -5.12 13.02 -0.61
C PRO A 9 -4.37 13.89 0.41
N GLY A 10 -3.37 14.63 -0.07
CA GLY A 10 -2.53 15.49 0.78
C GLY A 10 -1.41 14.76 1.55
N LYS A 11 -1.28 13.44 1.39
CA LYS A 11 -0.15 12.64 1.90
C LYS A 11 0.79 12.27 0.76
N GLU A 12 2.05 12.04 1.11
CA GLU A 12 3.06 11.49 0.20
C GLU A 12 3.06 9.96 0.30
N LEU A 13 3.30 9.31 -0.83
CA LEU A 13 3.49 7.89 -0.95
C LEU A 13 4.72 7.49 -0.13
N SER A 14 4.53 6.52 0.75
CA SER A 14 5.54 6.08 1.71
C SER A 14 5.58 4.56 1.80
N CYS A 15 6.57 4.01 2.51
CA CYS A 15 6.65 2.56 2.76
C CYS A 15 5.34 2.03 3.37
N ALA A 16 4.72 2.81 4.27
CA ALA A 16 3.47 2.49 4.95
C ALA A 16 2.21 2.71 4.08
N SER A 17 2.37 3.15 2.83
CA SER A 17 1.28 3.15 1.85
C SER A 17 1.02 1.73 1.32
N CYS A 18 2.04 0.87 1.32
CA CYS A 18 1.94 -0.53 0.84
C CYS A 18 2.27 -1.58 1.91
N HIS A 19 2.96 -1.22 2.99
CA HIS A 19 3.36 -2.15 4.07
C HIS A 19 2.71 -1.80 5.41
N ASN A 20 2.46 -2.83 6.25
CA ASN A 20 2.06 -2.68 7.64
C ASN A 20 3.23 -3.04 8.58
N PRO A 21 3.84 -2.06 9.28
CA PRO A 21 5.00 -2.31 10.14
C PRO A 21 4.68 -3.04 11.45
N HIS A 22 3.41 -3.16 11.83
CA HIS A 22 3.02 -3.82 13.09
C HIS A 22 2.71 -5.30 12.90
N ALA A 23 1.82 -5.62 11.96
CA ALA A 23 1.44 -7.00 11.67
C ALA A 23 0.76 -7.07 10.31
N SER A 24 0.99 -8.16 9.57
CA SER A 24 0.24 -8.49 8.37
C SER A 24 0.29 -10.00 8.12
N ASN A 25 -0.75 -10.51 7.47
CA ASN A 25 -0.84 -11.92 7.11
C ASN A 25 0.10 -12.34 5.96
N SER A 26 0.66 -11.40 5.21
CA SER A 26 1.66 -11.70 4.19
C SER A 26 3.08 -11.64 4.73
N ARG A 27 3.95 -12.51 4.19
CA ARG A 27 5.38 -12.59 4.52
C ARG A 27 6.12 -11.27 4.31
N SER A 28 5.67 -10.47 3.35
CA SER A 28 6.25 -9.17 3.02
C SER A 28 5.61 -8.00 3.79
N LEU A 29 4.76 -8.29 4.78
CA LEU A 29 4.09 -7.28 5.61
C LEU A 29 3.27 -6.29 4.78
N PHE A 30 2.51 -6.77 3.79
CA PHE A 30 1.66 -5.89 2.99
C PHE A 30 0.52 -5.29 3.80
N ALA A 31 0.17 -4.04 3.48
CA ALA A 31 -0.94 -3.34 4.09
C ALA A 31 -2.29 -3.94 3.64
N ASN A 32 -3.33 -3.73 4.45
CA ASN A 32 -4.70 -4.18 4.18
C ASN A 32 -4.86 -5.71 4.07
N ASP A 33 -4.01 -6.46 4.78
CA ASP A 33 -4.01 -7.93 4.83
C ASP A 33 -3.88 -8.62 3.46
N GLU A 34 -3.32 -7.91 2.49
CA GLU A 34 -3.11 -8.43 1.15
C GLU A 34 -2.03 -9.50 1.12
N ILE A 35 -2.33 -10.61 0.47
CA ILE A 35 -1.44 -11.77 0.39
C ILE A 35 -0.55 -11.70 -0.85
N SER A 36 -0.94 -10.91 -1.86
CA SER A 36 -0.27 -10.77 -3.14
C SER A 36 0.02 -9.31 -3.48
N PRO A 37 1.20 -9.00 -4.07
CA PRO A 37 1.52 -7.65 -4.51
C PRO A 37 0.62 -7.14 -5.64
N ASN A 38 0.04 -8.03 -6.45
CA ASN A 38 -0.85 -7.62 -7.54
C ASN A 38 -2.13 -6.95 -7.02
N SER A 39 -2.64 -7.44 -5.89
CA SER A 39 -3.85 -6.90 -5.29
C SER A 39 -3.62 -5.47 -4.73
N LEU A 40 -2.42 -5.19 -4.21
CA LEU A 40 -1.99 -3.82 -3.87
C LEU A 40 -2.00 -2.87 -5.08
N CYS A 41 -1.50 -3.31 -6.23
CA CYS A 41 -1.50 -2.49 -7.46
C CYS A 41 -2.92 -2.08 -7.87
N GLN A 42 -3.87 -3.00 -7.72
CA GLN A 42 -5.29 -2.79 -8.06
C GLN A 42 -6.01 -1.83 -7.11
N MET A 43 -5.43 -1.52 -5.95
CA MET A 43 -6.01 -0.52 -5.05
C MET A 43 -6.11 0.87 -5.71
N CYS A 44 -5.11 1.23 -6.51
CA CYS A 44 -5.04 2.50 -7.24
C CYS A 44 -5.32 2.34 -8.74
N HIS A 45 -4.79 1.27 -9.35
CA HIS A 45 -4.94 1.01 -10.79
C HIS A 45 -6.15 0.12 -11.07
N LYS A 46 -7.34 0.64 -10.73
CA LYS A 46 -8.62 0.00 -11.09
C LYS A 46 -8.83 0.15 -12.60
N LYS A 47 -9.34 -0.91 -13.25
CA LYS A 47 -9.83 -0.81 -14.63
C LYS A 47 -11.12 -0.02 -14.70
#